data_AF-A0A354WTK4-F1
#
_entry.id   AF-A0A354WTK4-F1
#
_cell.length_a   1.000
_cell.length_b   1.000
_cell.length_c   1.000
_cell.angle_alpha   90.00
_cell.angle_beta   90.00
_cell.angle_gamma   90.00
#
_symmetry.space_group_name_H-M   'P 1'
#
loop_
_entity.id
_entity.type
_entity.pdbx_description
1 polymer ?
#
loop_
_entity_poly.entity_id
_entity_poly.type
_entity_poly.pdbx_seq_one_letter_code
_entity_poly.pdbx_strand_id
1 'polypeptide(L)' 'ECNKLRDKGISFIQSNSDCEAIRALYQDYSIVTVQAARSINSQASKRGKINEVLITYGI' A
#
# COMPACT_ATOMS: atom_id res chain seq x y z
N GLU A 1 10.87 9.33 1.22
CA GLU A 1 10.00 10.39 0.64
C GLU A 1 8.69 10.62 1.40
N CYS A 2 7.94 9.59 1.83
CA CYS A 2 6.67 9.76 2.57
C CYS A 2 6.78 10.72 3.77
N ASN A 3 7.78 10.55 4.64
CA ASN A 3 8.02 11.47 5.76
C ASN A 3 8.23 12.92 5.30
N LYS A 4 9.00 13.13 4.22
CA LYS A 4 9.22 14.49 3.69
C LYS A 4 7.95 15.15 3.15
N LEU A 5 7.02 14.37 2.58
CA LEU A 5 5.72 14.88 2.15
C LEU A 5 4.82 15.19 3.35
N ARG A 6 4.83 14.30 4.35
CA ARG A 6 4.13 14.47 5.63
C ARG A 6 4.57 15.75 6.35
N ASP A 7 5.88 15.97 6.46
CA ASP A 7 6.47 17.13 7.12
C ASP A 7 6.12 18.45 6.42
N LYS A 8 5.77 18.38 5.12
CA LYS A 8 5.24 19.51 4.34
C LYS A 8 3.72 19.65 4.40
N GLY A 9 3.02 18.78 5.14
CA GLY A 9 1.56 18.76 5.23
C GLY A 9 0.87 18.29 3.94
N ILE A 10 1.57 17.59 3.05
CA ILE A 10 1.03 17.15 1.76
C ILE A 10 0.36 15.80 1.92
N SER A 11 -0.93 15.72 1.61
CA SER A 11 -1.69 14.47 1.62
C SER A 11 -1.24 13.51 0.52
N PHE A 12 -1.19 12.21 0.82
CA PHE A 12 -0.82 11.20 -0.16
C PHE A 12 -1.45 9.84 0.12
N ILE A 13 -1.44 8.99 -0.91
CA ILE A 13 -1.72 7.55 -0.84
C ILE A 13 -0.54 6.80 -1.48
N GLN A 14 -0.04 5.78 -0.81
CA GLN A 14 0.94 4.84 -1.34
C GLN A 14 0.41 3.41 -1.26
N SER A 15 0.47 2.67 -2.36
CA SER A 15 0.12 1.25 -2.37
C SER A 15 1.37 0.36 -2.22
N ASN A 16 1.23 -0.78 -1.53
CA ASN A 16 2.27 -1.80 -1.45
C ASN A 16 1.70 -3.18 -1.11
N SER A 17 2.51 -4.23 -1.23
CA SER A 17 2.13 -5.59 -0.80
C SER A 17 1.89 -5.66 0.70
N ASP A 18 0.88 -6.44 1.12
CA ASP A 18 0.63 -6.66 2.55
C ASP A 18 1.61 -7.68 3.13
N CYS A 19 2.68 -7.19 3.77
CA CYS A 19 3.58 -8.01 4.57
C CYS A 19 4.00 -7.28 5.85
N GLU A 20 4.48 -8.04 6.84
CA GLU A 20 4.83 -7.52 8.17
C GLU A 20 5.87 -6.39 8.11
N ALA A 21 6.89 -6.53 7.25
CA ALA A 21 7.93 -5.51 7.09
C ALA A 21 7.35 -4.16 6.61
N ILE A 22 6.36 -4.19 5.71
CA ILE A 22 5.69 -2.97 5.24
C ILE A 22 4.83 -2.35 6.34
N ARG A 23 4.11 -3.16 7.11
CA ARG A 23 3.30 -2.67 8.23
C ARG A 23 4.17 -2.01 9.31
N ALA A 24 5.32 -2.62 9.62
CA ALA A 24 6.27 -2.04 10.57
C ALA A 24 6.89 -0.74 10.02
N LEU A 25 7.29 -0.71 8.75
CA LEU A 25 7.88 0.48 8.12
C LEU A 25 6.94 1.69 8.12
N TYR A 26 5.64 1.45 7.99
CA TYR A 26 4.61 2.50 7.90
C TYR A 26 3.70 2.56 9.15
N GLN A 27 4.16 2.07 10.30
CA GLN A 27 3.35 1.98 11.53
C GLN A 27 2.78 3.33 12.01
N ASP A 28 3.44 4.44 11.66
CA ASP A 28 3.03 5.80 12.03
C ASP A 28 2.03 6.43 11.03
N TYR A 29 1.52 5.64 10.08
CA TYR A 29 0.57 6.06 9.05
C TYR A 29 -0.72 5.26 9.14
N SER A 30 -1.79 5.79 8.55
CA SER A 30 -3.04 5.05 8.37
C SER A 30 -2.84 3.97 7.30
N ILE A 31 -3.16 2.72 7.64
CA ILE A 31 -3.01 1.56 6.74
C ILE A 31 -4.36 0.87 6.58
N VAL A 32 -4.79 0.68 5.32
CA VAL A 32 -5.98 -0.10 4.97
C VAL A 32 -5.58 -1.27 4.08
N THR A 33 -5.96 -2.49 4.44
CA THR A 33 -5.78 -3.66 3.57
C THR A 33 -6.88 -3.69 2.52
N VAL A 34 -6.48 -3.90 1.26
CA VAL A 34 -7.37 -4.09 0.13
C VAL A 34 -7.01 -5.37 -0.61
N GLN A 35 -8.01 -6.01 -1.21
CA GLN A 35 -7.77 -7.15 -2.09
C GLN A 35 -7.70 -6.67 -3.53
N ALA A 36 -6.52 -6.79 -4.15
CA ALA A 36 -6.31 -6.39 -5.53
C ALA A 36 -6.03 -7.60 -6.43
N ALA A 37 -6.55 -7.55 -7.66
CA ALA A 37 -6.10 -8.43 -8.72
C ALA A 37 -4.80 -7.84 -9.30
N ARG A 38 -3.69 -8.56 -9.20
CA ARG A 38 -2.44 -8.12 -9.84
C ARG A 38 -2.47 -8.41 -11.33
N SER A 39 -2.47 -7.37 -12.14
CA SER A 39 -2.26 -7.45 -13.60
C SER A 39 -0.78 -7.73 -13.92
N ILE A 40 -0.22 -8.85 -13.42
CA ILE A 40 1.18 -9.20 -13.68
C ILE A 40 1.22 -10.33 -14.72
N ASN A 41 1.19 -9.91 -16.00
CA ASN A 41 1.44 -10.67 -17.23
C ASN A 41 0.45 -11.78 -17.66
N SER A 42 0.51 -12.07 -18.98
CA SER A 42 -0.30 -12.89 -19.92
C SER A 42 -0.97 -14.22 -19.48
N GLN A 43 -0.86 -14.69 -18.24
CA GLN A 43 -1.51 -15.93 -17.79
C GLN A 43 -2.44 -15.72 -16.58
N ALA A 44 -3.70 -15.40 -16.89
CA ALA A 44 -4.76 -15.13 -15.92
C ALA A 44 -5.19 -16.35 -15.07
N SER A 45 -4.84 -17.58 -15.50
CA SER A 45 -5.37 -18.83 -14.93
C SER A 45 -4.75 -19.26 -13.60
N LYS A 46 -3.73 -18.56 -13.08
CA LYS A 46 -2.94 -19.01 -11.92
C LYS A 46 -3.06 -18.18 -10.65
N ARG A 47 -3.87 -17.10 -10.55
CA ARG A 47 -3.88 -16.27 -9.33
C ARG A 47 -5.25 -15.73 -8.93
N GLY A 48 -5.57 -15.93 -7.64
CA GLY A 48 -6.67 -15.26 -6.94
C GLY A 48 -6.31 -13.84 -6.48
N LYS A 49 -7.26 -13.15 -5.85
CA LYS A 49 -7.03 -11.84 -5.22
C LYS A 49 -5.96 -11.96 -4.15
N ILE A 50 -5.06 -11.00 -4.08
CA ILE A 50 -4.05 -10.95 -3.02
C ILE A 50 -4.19 -9.66 -2.21
N ASN A 51 -3.66 -9.70 -0.99
CA ASN A 51 -3.70 -8.56 -0.09
C ASN A 51 -2.62 -7.54 -0.47
N GLU A 52 -3.07 -6.31 -0.64
CA GLU A 52 -2.26 -5.10 -0.73
C GLU A 52 -2.64 -4.18 0.44
N VAL A 53 -1.80 -3.21 0.73
CA VAL A 53 -2.06 -2.14 1.70
C VAL A 53 -2.06 -0.79 1.00
N LEU A 54 -2.97 0.09 1.43
CA LEU A 54 -2.97 1.51 1.15
C LEU A 54 -2.50 2.25 2.39
N ILE A 55 -1.40 2.98 2.24
CA ILE A 55 -0.79 3.82 3.28
C ILE A 55 -1.19 5.26 2.99
N THR A 56 -1.86 5.94 3.93
CA THR A 56 -2.42 7.27 3.70
C THR A 56 -1.93 8.28 4.74
N TYR A 57 -1.90 9.55 4.32
CA TYR A 57 -1.72 10.70 5.21
C TYR A 57 -2.60 11.86 4.72
N GLY A 58 -3.27 12.55 5.64
CA GLY A 58 -4.01 13.78 5.38
C GLY A 58 -5.26 13.62 4.49
N ILE A 59 -5.88 12.44 4.47
CA ILE A 59 -7.09 12.10 3.70
C ILE A 59 -8.14 11.58 4.68
#